data_AF-A0A850LRT5-F1
#
_entry.id   AF-A0A850LRT5-F1
#
_cell.length_a   1.000
_cell.length_b   1.000
_cell.length_c   1.000
_cell.angle_alpha   90.00
_cell.angle_beta   90.00
_cell.angle_gamma   90.00
#
_symmetry.space_group_name_H-M   'P 1'
#
loop_
_entity.id
_entity.type
_entity.pdbx_description
1 polymer ?
#
loop_
_entity_poly.entity_id
_entity_poly.type
_entity_poly.pdbx_seq_one_letter_code
_entity_poly.pdbx_strand_id
1 'polypeptide(L)'
;MADHLLKIKRKKEALFFSRKYDQVKKLIDQRKETLKLLTKAKFNKEIIQVINLYNEVIEISKELNDFDGIGMYKAKLSEFTKSCKISIPELELKMMVLEEQAAKCEKEYLYGAASDNYEKCEKICLLLMQLGSEEVEANLEKFREKKESLRNIIAKKE
;
A
#
# COMPACT_ATOMS: atom_id res chain seq x y z
N MET A 1 -8.87 10.41 55.68
CA MET A 1 -9.61 10.04 54.44
C MET A 1 -9.06 10.75 53.19
N ALA A 2 -8.78 12.06 53.22
CA ALA A 2 -8.27 12.81 52.06
C ALA A 2 -6.92 12.29 51.50
N ASP A 3 -5.96 11.93 52.35
CA ASP A 3 -4.65 11.41 51.92
C ASP A 3 -4.72 10.06 51.19
N HIS A 4 -5.70 9.23 51.55
CA HIS A 4 -5.89 7.92 50.92
C HIS A 4 -6.43 8.08 49.49
N LEU A 5 -7.37 9.00 49.29
CA LEU A 5 -7.92 9.33 47.97
C LEU A 5 -6.85 9.97 47.06
N LEU A 6 -6.00 10.84 47.62
CA LEU A 6 -4.88 11.44 46.89
C LEU A 6 -3.85 10.39 46.43
N LYS A 7 -3.52 9.42 47.29
CA LYS A 7 -2.63 8.29 46.94
C LYS A 7 -3.22 7.42 45.82
N ILE A 8 -4.52 7.14 45.83
CA ILE A 8 -5.18 6.39 44.76
C ILE A 8 -5.13 7.15 43.44
N LYS A 9 -5.40 8.46 43.45
CA LYS A 9 -5.37 9.31 42.25
C LYS A 9 -3.98 9.32 41.60
N ARG A 10 -2.93 9.54 42.38
CA ARG A 10 -1.53 9.52 41.89
C ARG A 10 -1.12 8.15 41.33
N LYS A 11 -1.54 7.04 41.94
CA LYS A 11 -1.29 5.69 41.40
C LYS A 11 -1.97 5.47 40.05
N LYS A 12 -3.21 5.94 39.88
CA LYS A 12 -3.95 5.86 38.60
C LYS A 12 -3.27 6.70 37.52
N GLU A 13 -2.85 7.91 37.86
CA GLU A 13 -2.08 8.78 36.94
C GLU A 13 -0.76 8.13 36.52
N ALA A 14 0.01 7.58 37.46
CA ALA A 14 1.26 6.88 37.16
C ALA A 14 1.06 5.66 36.24
N LEU A 15 0.03 4.84 36.49
CA LEU A 15 -0.35 3.71 35.62
C LEU A 15 -0.73 4.18 34.21
N PHE A 16 -1.44 5.29 34.10
CA PHE A 16 -1.81 5.87 32.82
C PHE A 16 -0.60 6.36 32.03
N PHE A 17 0.32 7.08 32.67
CA PHE A 17 1.56 7.53 32.02
C PHE A 17 2.48 6.37 31.64
N SER A 18 2.59 5.35 32.48
CA SER A 18 3.35 4.12 32.17
C SER A 18 2.82 3.43 30.91
N ARG A 19 1.50 3.27 30.79
CA ARG A 19 0.88 2.66 29.61
C ARG A 19 1.10 3.47 28.34
N LYS A 20 0.98 4.80 28.43
CA LYS A 20 1.29 5.69 27.31
C LYS A 20 2.75 5.59 26.89
N TYR A 21 3.67 5.53 27.85
CA TYR A 21 5.09 5.37 27.59
C TYR A 21 5.38 4.05 26.86
N ASP A 22 4.80 2.94 27.32
CA ASP A 22 4.98 1.63 26.67
C ASP A 22 4.45 1.61 25.24
N GLN A 23 3.31 2.27 24.97
CA GLN A 23 2.75 2.38 23.63
C GLN A 23 3.65 3.21 22.70
N VAL A 24 4.14 4.37 23.17
CA VAL A 24 5.07 5.21 22.40
C VAL A 24 6.36 4.43 22.10
N LYS A 25 6.89 3.69 23.09
CA LYS A 25 8.08 2.87 22.90
C LYS A 25 7.89 1.80 21.82
N LYS A 26 6.75 1.10 21.83
CA LYS A 26 6.41 0.11 20.79
C LYS A 26 6.38 0.72 19.39
N LEU A 27 5.77 1.89 19.22
CA LEU A 27 5.72 2.59 17.95
C LEU A 27 7.12 3.03 17.48
N ILE A 28 7.96 3.51 18.39
CA ILE A 28 9.36 3.85 18.08
C ILE A 28 10.13 2.61 17.60
N ASP A 29 9.94 1.47 18.24
CA ASP A 29 10.63 0.23 17.87
C ASP A 29 10.09 -0.33 16.55
N GLN A 30 8.79 -0.28 16.30
CA GLN A 30 8.18 -0.59 15.00
C GLN A 30 8.78 0.29 13.90
N ARG A 31 8.84 1.62 14.11
CA ARG A 31 9.44 2.54 13.14
C ARG A 31 10.87 2.17 12.79
N LYS A 32 11.69 1.77 13.77
CA LYS A 32 13.08 1.34 13.53
C LYS A 32 13.13 0.08 12.66
N GLU A 33 12.28 -0.91 12.94
CA GLU A 33 12.22 -2.13 12.15
C GLU A 33 11.75 -1.86 10.71
N THR A 34 10.70 -1.07 10.52
CA THR A 34 10.21 -0.69 9.19
C THR A 34 11.29 0.06 8.39
N LEU A 35 12.08 0.94 9.03
CA LEU A 35 13.22 1.61 8.38
C LEU A 35 14.35 0.65 7.99
N LYS A 36 14.63 -0.39 8.79
CA LYS A 36 15.62 -1.43 8.42
C LYS A 36 15.15 -2.20 7.19
N LEU A 37 13.87 -2.60 7.16
CA LEU A 37 13.25 -3.26 6.01
C LEU A 37 13.31 -2.36 4.77
N LEU A 38 13.09 -1.05 4.93
CA LEU A 38 13.11 -0.07 3.84
C LEU A 38 14.49 -0.03 3.17
N THR A 39 15.58 -0.04 3.95
CA THR A 39 16.94 -0.10 3.41
C THR A 39 17.18 -1.38 2.61
N LYS A 40 16.69 -2.53 3.11
CA LYS A 40 16.81 -3.81 2.41
C LYS A 40 16.02 -3.82 1.09
N ALA A 41 14.78 -3.36 1.12
CA ALA A 41 13.92 -3.29 -0.06
C ALA A 41 14.50 -2.36 -1.15
N LYS A 42 15.09 -1.22 -0.74
CA LYS A 42 15.80 -0.32 -1.67
C LYS A 42 17.00 -1.00 -2.33
N PHE A 43 17.80 -1.72 -1.55
CA PHE A 43 18.95 -2.46 -2.07
C PHE A 43 18.54 -3.53 -3.08
N ASN A 44 17.46 -4.27 -2.78
CA ASN A 44 16.88 -5.28 -3.66
C ASN A 44 16.12 -4.71 -4.87
N LYS A 45 15.99 -3.38 -4.97
CA LYS A 45 15.18 -2.67 -5.99
C LYS A 45 13.71 -3.13 -6.00
N GLU A 46 13.18 -3.49 -4.84
CA GLU A 46 11.78 -3.88 -4.65
C GLU A 46 10.91 -2.61 -4.54
N ILE A 47 10.71 -1.93 -5.66
CA ILE A 47 10.06 -0.59 -5.74
C ILE A 47 8.75 -0.54 -4.95
N ILE A 48 7.89 -1.54 -5.13
CA ILE A 48 6.59 -1.65 -4.45
C ILE A 48 6.78 -1.72 -2.93
N GLN A 49 7.70 -2.58 -2.48
CA GLN A 49 7.99 -2.76 -1.07
C GLN A 49 8.55 -1.47 -0.45
N VAL A 50 9.37 -0.72 -1.20
CA VAL A 50 9.89 0.58 -0.75
C VAL A 50 8.77 1.60 -0.53
N ILE A 51 7.79 1.65 -1.43
CA ILE A 51 6.64 2.56 -1.31
C ILE A 51 5.80 2.20 -0.08
N ASN A 52 5.46 0.92 0.09
CA ASN A 52 4.68 0.45 1.24
C ASN A 52 5.36 0.76 2.56
N LEU A 53 6.66 0.51 2.66
CA LEU A 53 7.43 0.77 3.87
C LEU A 53 7.55 2.28 4.17
N TYR A 54 7.58 3.14 3.15
CA TYR A 54 7.48 4.59 3.39
C TYR A 54 6.12 5.00 3.94
N ASN A 55 5.03 4.47 3.38
CA ASN A 55 3.67 4.75 3.87
C ASN A 55 3.50 4.26 5.31
N GLU A 56 4.00 3.07 5.63
CA GLU A 56 3.97 2.51 6.99
C GLU A 56 4.74 3.39 7.99
N VAL A 57 5.94 3.87 7.62
CA VAL A 57 6.70 4.81 8.46
C VAL A 57 5.97 6.15 8.65
N ILE A 58 5.22 6.62 7.64
CA ILE A 58 4.39 7.83 7.72
C ILE A 58 3.24 7.62 8.71
N GLU A 59 2.54 6.48 8.65
CA GLU A 59 1.46 6.16 9.59
C GLU A 59 1.98 6.04 11.03
N ILE A 60 3.09 5.34 11.25
CA ILE A 60 3.72 5.28 12.58
C ILE A 60 4.10 6.67 13.08
N SER A 61 4.57 7.57 12.19
CA SER A 61 4.92 8.95 12.55
C SER A 61 3.67 9.79 12.89
N LYS A 62 2.51 9.54 12.26
CA LYS A 62 1.23 10.14 12.66
C LYS A 62 0.81 9.68 14.05
N GLU A 63 0.89 8.38 14.33
CA GLU A 63 0.55 7.84 15.66
C GLU A 63 1.45 8.41 16.76
N LEU A 64 2.73 8.66 16.44
CA LEU A 64 3.68 9.32 17.32
C LEU A 64 3.50 10.84 17.42
N ASN A 65 2.63 11.46 16.62
CA ASN A 65 2.52 12.91 16.43
C ASN A 65 3.86 13.59 16.02
N ASP A 66 4.69 12.86 15.27
CA ASP A 66 5.97 13.34 14.74
C ASP A 66 5.76 13.99 13.36
N PHE A 67 5.28 15.24 13.37
CA PHE A 67 4.95 15.98 12.14
C PHE A 67 6.17 16.26 11.25
N ASP A 68 7.32 16.51 11.84
CA ASP A 68 8.58 16.69 11.11
C ASP A 68 8.96 15.38 10.39
N GLY A 69 8.83 14.25 11.09
CA GLY A 69 9.00 12.92 10.51
C GLY A 69 8.08 12.69 9.31
N ILE A 70 6.77 12.97 9.45
CA ILE A 70 5.80 12.83 8.35
C ILE A 70 6.24 13.61 7.11
N GLY A 71 6.61 14.89 7.29
CA GLY A 71 7.06 15.75 6.19
C GLY A 71 8.30 15.19 5.49
N MET A 72 9.30 14.79 6.27
CA MET A 72 10.53 14.19 5.75
C MET A 72 10.26 12.90 4.94
N TYR A 73 9.44 11.99 5.47
CA TYR A 73 9.18 10.71 4.79
C TYR A 73 8.33 10.87 3.53
N LYS A 74 7.35 11.78 3.53
CA LYS A 74 6.60 12.13 2.31
C LYS A 74 7.51 12.70 1.21
N ALA A 75 8.43 13.59 1.57
CA ALA A 75 9.39 14.15 0.62
C ALA A 75 10.30 13.04 0.02
N LYS A 76 10.82 12.15 0.87
CA LYS A 76 11.64 11.01 0.44
C LYS A 76 10.89 10.01 -0.43
N LEU A 77 9.61 9.76 -0.15
CA LEU A 77 8.75 8.95 -1.01
C LEU A 77 8.56 9.60 -2.38
N SER A 78 8.28 10.90 -2.42
CA SER A 78 8.13 11.67 -3.67
C SER A 78 9.42 11.67 -4.51
N GLU A 79 10.58 11.85 -3.87
CA GLU A 79 11.88 11.77 -4.54
C GLU A 79 12.12 10.37 -5.12
N PHE A 80 11.81 9.33 -4.34
CA PHE A 80 11.94 7.94 -4.79
C PHE A 80 11.04 7.64 -6.00
N THR A 81 9.75 7.99 -5.96
CA THR A 81 8.82 7.74 -7.08
C THR A 81 9.23 8.49 -8.35
N LYS A 82 9.70 9.75 -8.22
CA LYS A 82 10.29 10.52 -9.33
C LYS A 82 11.52 9.82 -9.91
N SER A 83 12.43 9.35 -9.05
CA SER A 83 13.65 8.65 -9.49
C SER A 83 13.34 7.34 -10.22
N CYS A 84 12.24 6.68 -9.87
CA CYS A 84 11.78 5.46 -10.52
C CYS A 84 10.99 5.73 -11.81
N LYS A 85 10.76 6.99 -12.19
CA LYS A 85 9.90 7.41 -13.33
C LYS A 85 8.49 6.80 -13.27
N ILE A 86 7.92 6.65 -12.08
CA ILE A 86 6.58 6.09 -11.91
C ILE A 86 5.57 7.23 -11.89
N SER A 87 4.72 7.29 -12.91
CA SER A 87 3.66 8.29 -13.07
C SER A 87 2.29 7.64 -12.95
N ILE A 88 1.47 8.08 -11.98
CA ILE A 88 0.09 7.59 -11.79
C ILE A 88 -0.74 7.79 -13.08
N PRO A 89 -0.78 8.98 -13.71
CA PRO A 89 -1.50 9.17 -14.97
C PRO A 89 -1.03 8.25 -16.11
N GLU A 90 0.27 7.94 -16.19
CA GLU A 90 0.77 7.01 -17.21
C GLU A 90 0.34 5.57 -16.94
N LEU A 91 0.31 5.16 -15.67
CA LEU A 91 -0.19 3.85 -15.28
C LEU A 91 -1.69 3.71 -15.55
N GLU A 92 -2.48 4.74 -15.24
CA GLU A 92 -3.91 4.80 -15.54
C GLU A 92 -4.16 4.71 -17.05
N LEU A 93 -3.45 5.51 -17.85
CA LEU A 93 -3.52 5.44 -19.31
C LEU A 93 -3.16 4.06 -19.84
N LYS A 94 -2.09 3.45 -19.31
CA LYS A 94 -1.65 2.12 -19.71
C LYS A 94 -2.69 1.05 -19.36
N MET A 95 -3.34 1.15 -18.21
CA MET A 95 -4.44 0.28 -17.81
C MET A 95 -5.61 0.40 -18.78
N MET A 96 -6.03 1.63 -19.13
CA MET A 96 -7.11 1.86 -20.09
C MET A 96 -6.80 1.24 -21.46
N VAL A 97 -5.60 1.45 -21.99
CA VAL A 97 -5.18 0.87 -23.28
C VAL A 97 -5.18 -0.66 -23.24
N LEU A 98 -4.70 -1.27 -22.14
CA LEU A 98 -4.71 -2.72 -21.97
C LEU A 98 -6.13 -3.28 -21.85
N GLU A 99 -7.04 -2.55 -21.19
CA GLU A 99 -8.45 -2.94 -21.10
C GLU A 99 -9.13 -2.93 -22.47
N GLU A 100 -8.91 -1.88 -23.29
CA GLU A 100 -9.43 -1.82 -24.65
C GLU A 100 -8.89 -2.96 -25.53
N GLN A 101 -7.59 -3.27 -25.40
CA GLN A 101 -6.96 -4.40 -26.08
C GLN A 101 -7.57 -5.73 -25.65
N ALA A 102 -7.79 -5.93 -24.35
CA ALA A 102 -8.43 -7.14 -23.83
C ALA A 102 -9.85 -7.30 -24.39
N ALA A 103 -10.66 -6.23 -24.38
CA ALA A 103 -12.01 -6.23 -24.93
C ALA A 103 -12.04 -6.51 -26.44
N LYS A 104 -11.04 -6.03 -27.19
CA LYS A 104 -10.88 -6.37 -28.61
C LYS A 104 -10.57 -7.86 -28.80
N CYS A 105 -9.62 -8.40 -28.04
CA CYS A 105 -9.28 -9.83 -28.09
C CYS A 105 -10.48 -10.73 -27.72
N GLU A 106 -11.32 -10.33 -26.76
CA GLU A 106 -12.56 -11.05 -26.43
C GLU A 106 -13.50 -11.14 -27.63
N LYS A 107 -13.73 -10.02 -28.34
CA LYS A 107 -14.58 -9.96 -29.55
C LYS A 107 -14.03 -10.82 -30.68
N GLU A 108 -12.72 -10.97 -30.75
CA GLU A 108 -12.01 -11.79 -31.74
C GLU A 108 -11.84 -13.25 -31.29
N TYR A 109 -12.45 -13.66 -30.17
CA TYR A 109 -12.34 -15.01 -29.60
C TYR A 109 -10.91 -15.43 -29.20
N LEU A 110 -9.99 -14.46 -29.09
CA LEU A 110 -8.61 -14.65 -28.66
C LEU A 110 -8.51 -14.64 -27.13
N TYR A 111 -9.14 -15.62 -26.49
CA TYR A 111 -9.36 -15.62 -25.04
C TYR A 111 -8.07 -15.68 -24.20
N GLY A 112 -7.03 -16.36 -24.68
CA GLY A 112 -5.72 -16.37 -24.00
C GLY A 112 -5.12 -14.97 -23.93
N ALA A 113 -5.07 -14.27 -25.07
CA ALA A 113 -4.55 -12.91 -25.14
C ALA A 113 -5.40 -11.91 -24.34
N ALA A 114 -6.74 -12.08 -24.34
CA ALA A 114 -7.63 -11.27 -23.51
C ALA A 114 -7.37 -11.48 -22.01
N SER A 115 -7.23 -12.73 -21.55
CA SER A 115 -6.89 -13.07 -20.17
C SER A 115 -5.55 -12.45 -19.75
N ASP A 116 -4.52 -12.56 -20.58
CA ASP A 116 -3.21 -11.99 -20.30
C ASP A 116 -3.24 -10.47 -20.15
N ASN A 117 -4.06 -9.79 -20.96
CA ASN A 117 -4.22 -8.34 -20.86
C ASN A 117 -4.98 -7.95 -19.59
N TYR A 118 -6.03 -8.67 -19.19
CA TYR A 118 -6.71 -8.44 -17.90
C TYR A 118 -5.80 -8.72 -16.70
N GLU A 119 -4.91 -9.70 -16.77
CA GLU A 119 -3.90 -9.93 -15.73
C GLU A 119 -2.93 -8.74 -15.61
N LYS A 120 -2.54 -8.13 -16.74
CA LYS A 120 -1.72 -6.91 -16.72
C LYS A 120 -2.50 -5.72 -16.14
N CYS A 121 -3.78 -5.57 -16.46
CA CYS A 121 -4.64 -4.55 -15.86
C CYS A 121 -4.74 -4.73 -14.34
N GLU A 122 -4.95 -5.97 -13.86
CA GLU A 122 -4.96 -6.28 -12.42
C GLU A 122 -3.65 -5.85 -11.73
N LYS A 123 -2.49 -6.17 -12.33
CA LYS A 123 -1.18 -5.77 -11.80
C LYS A 123 -1.02 -4.25 -11.72
N ILE A 124 -1.54 -3.51 -12.70
CA ILE A 124 -1.53 -2.05 -12.67
C ILE A 124 -2.48 -1.52 -11.59
N CYS A 125 -3.67 -2.09 -11.44
CA CYS A 125 -4.61 -1.72 -10.38
C CYS A 125 -3.99 -1.87 -9.00
N LEU A 126 -3.32 -3.00 -8.73
CA LEU A 126 -2.62 -3.23 -7.47
C LEU A 126 -1.52 -2.17 -7.23
N LEU A 127 -0.78 -1.81 -8.28
CA LEU A 127 0.26 -0.78 -8.18
C LEU A 127 -0.34 0.62 -7.92
N LEU A 128 -1.45 0.96 -8.58
CA LEU A 128 -2.14 2.24 -8.38
C LEU A 128 -2.73 2.36 -6.98
N MET A 129 -3.33 1.29 -6.44
CA MET A 129 -3.78 1.25 -5.04
C MET A 129 -2.62 1.46 -4.06
N GLN A 130 -1.46 0.84 -4.32
CA GLN A 130 -0.25 0.99 -3.51
C GLN A 130 0.35 2.41 -3.60
N LEU A 131 0.10 3.12 -4.68
CA LEU A 131 0.46 4.52 -4.88
C LEU A 131 -0.58 5.50 -4.27
N GLY A 132 -1.66 4.99 -3.68
CA GLY A 132 -2.70 5.78 -3.01
C GLY A 132 -3.86 6.23 -3.90
N SER A 133 -4.08 5.58 -5.06
CA SER A 133 -5.27 5.82 -5.88
C SER A 133 -6.45 4.98 -5.36
N GLU A 134 -7.39 5.64 -4.70
CA GLU A 134 -8.53 5.01 -4.00
C GLU A 134 -9.63 4.53 -4.97
N GLU A 135 -9.75 5.11 -6.17
CA GLU A 135 -10.80 4.78 -7.15
C GLU A 135 -10.57 3.47 -7.93
N VAL A 136 -9.61 2.64 -7.51
CA VAL A 136 -9.07 1.53 -8.31
C VAL A 136 -9.58 0.16 -7.86
N GLU A 137 -10.17 0.04 -6.67
CA GLU A 137 -10.69 -1.23 -6.13
C GLU A 137 -11.77 -1.86 -7.02
N ALA A 138 -12.70 -1.04 -7.53
CA ALA A 138 -13.75 -1.52 -8.43
C ALA A 138 -13.18 -2.08 -9.74
N ASN A 139 -12.10 -1.48 -10.26
CA ASN A 139 -11.42 -1.96 -11.46
C ASN A 139 -10.66 -3.26 -11.20
N LEU A 140 -10.03 -3.39 -10.02
CA LEU A 140 -9.32 -4.61 -9.63
C LEU A 140 -10.24 -5.84 -9.65
N GLU A 141 -11.39 -5.75 -8.99
CA GLU A 141 -12.33 -6.88 -8.91
C GLU A 141 -12.89 -7.23 -10.28
N LYS A 142 -13.30 -6.23 -11.06
CA LYS A 142 -13.74 -6.39 -12.44
C LYS A 142 -12.70 -7.14 -13.30
N PHE A 143 -11.42 -6.79 -13.21
CA PHE A 143 -10.38 -7.45 -14.00
C PHE A 143 -10.11 -8.89 -13.54
N ARG A 144 -10.22 -9.17 -12.23
CA ARG A 144 -10.12 -10.54 -11.71
C ARG A 144 -11.24 -11.44 -12.23
N GLU A 145 -12.48 -10.96 -12.15
CA GLU A 145 -13.65 -11.70 -12.63
C GLU A 145 -13.53 -12.02 -14.13
N LYS A 146 -13.16 -11.01 -14.94
CA LYS A 146 -12.98 -11.19 -16.39
C LYS A 146 -11.87 -12.19 -16.72
N LYS A 147 -10.71 -12.05 -16.09
CA LYS A 147 -9.58 -12.97 -16.24
C LYS A 147 -9.99 -14.41 -15.93
N GLU A 148 -10.66 -14.63 -14.80
CA GLU A 148 -11.06 -15.97 -14.36
C GLU A 148 -12.14 -16.59 -15.26
N SER A 149 -13.11 -15.77 -15.71
CA SER A 149 -14.12 -16.18 -16.69
C SER A 149 -13.49 -16.69 -17.99
N LEU A 150 -12.50 -15.97 -18.53
CA LEU A 150 -11.81 -16.36 -19.75
C LEU A 150 -10.97 -17.63 -19.58
N ARG A 151 -10.28 -17.79 -18.45
CA ARG A 151 -9.53 -19.02 -18.12
C ARG A 151 -10.44 -20.23 -18.07
N ASN A 152 -11.63 -20.10 -17.50
CA ASN A 152 -12.63 -21.17 -17.48
C ASN A 152 -13.14 -21.53 -18.88
N ILE A 153 -13.25 -20.57 -19.80
CA ILE A 153 -13.60 -20.85 -21.19
C ILE A 153 -12.50 -21.63 -21.89
N ILE A 154 -11.23 -21.23 -21.67
CA ILE A 154 -10.06 -21.92 -22.25
C ILE A 154 -9.99 -23.36 -21.74
N ALA A 155 -10.08 -23.56 -20.43
CA ALA A 155 -10.01 -24.88 -19.80
C ALA A 155 -11.15 -25.84 -20.19
N LYS A 156 -12.28 -25.33 -20.69
CA LYS A 156 -13.39 -26.15 -21.21
C LYS A 156 -13.24 -26.52 -22.69
N LYS A 157 -12.29 -25.92 -23.40
CA LYS A 157 -12.02 -26.15 -24.82
C LYS A 157 -10.81 -27.05 -25.07
N GLU A 158 -10.01 -27.32 -24.03
CA GLU A 158 -8.93 -28.31 -23.99
C GLU A 158 -9.46 -29.67 -23.51
#